data_AF-A0A4Y2Q2E3-F1
#
_entry.id   AF-A0A4Y2Q2E3-F1
#
_cell.length_a   1.000
_cell.length_b   1.000
_cell.length_c   1.000
_cell.angle_alpha   90.00
_cell.angle_beta   90.00
_cell.angle_gamma   90.00
#
_symmetry.space_group_name_H-M   'P 1'
#
loop_
_entity.id
_entity.type
_entity.pdbx_description
1 polymer ?
#
loop_
_entity_poly.entity_id
_entity_poly.type
_entity_poly.pdbx_seq_one_letter_code
_entity_poly.pdbx_strand_id
1 'polypeptide(L)'
;MPARAPTKPKSKKLPGPLPSKLEIEKNKLKMLTRRTQRVPQDQKSRRFLTLKKDQALYMKHVQQAKNSGWETFCTNASNPYGKQYKAAFRKTIPPAHLIDLKNNNPTGGQLKIADNILEKMFPNPLDYADLPTIRTNAPDDAPFTKD
;
A
#
# COMPACT_ATOMS: atom_id res chain seq x y z
N MET A 1 50.24 44.97 22.19
CA MET A 1 48.90 44.93 21.54
C MET A 1 48.94 43.90 20.40
N PRO A 2 48.58 42.62 20.60
CA PRO A 2 48.55 41.66 19.50
C PRO A 2 47.22 41.69 18.73
N ALA A 3 47.31 41.72 17.40
CA ALA A 3 46.19 41.76 16.46
C ALA A 3 45.37 40.46 16.49
N ARG A 4 44.04 40.60 16.54
CA ARG A 4 43.08 39.50 16.55
C ARG A 4 42.83 39.00 15.12
N ALA A 5 43.19 37.74 14.84
CA ALA A 5 42.92 37.11 13.55
C ALA A 5 41.42 36.97 13.28
N PRO A 6 40.96 37.11 12.02
CA PRO A 6 39.54 36.96 11.68
C PRO A 6 39.12 35.49 11.73
N THR A 7 38.16 35.18 12.59
CA THR A 7 37.51 33.87 12.64
C THR A 7 36.68 33.66 11.38
N LYS A 8 37.01 32.63 10.59
CA LYS A 8 36.22 32.20 9.43
C LYS A 8 34.77 31.92 9.84
N PRO A 9 33.76 32.44 9.13
CA PRO A 9 32.38 32.07 9.38
C PRO A 9 32.19 30.58 9.08
N LYS A 10 31.70 29.82 10.07
CA LYS A 10 31.29 28.42 9.89
C LYS A 10 30.27 28.36 8.77
N SER A 11 30.58 27.64 7.69
CA SER A 11 29.65 27.38 6.60
C SER A 11 28.38 26.77 7.19
N LYS A 12 27.26 27.51 7.09
CA LYS A 12 25.93 26.97 7.38
C LYS A 12 25.75 25.79 6.42
N LYS A 13 25.74 24.56 6.94
CA LYS A 13 25.39 23.38 6.14
C LYS A 13 24.01 23.64 5.53
N LEU A 14 23.95 23.71 4.20
CA LEU A 14 22.68 23.74 3.47
C LEU A 14 21.87 22.48 3.83
N PRO A 15 20.54 22.58 3.94
CA PRO A 15 19.71 21.47 4.40
C PRO A 15 19.72 20.37 3.35
N GLY A 16 19.86 19.13 3.78
CA GLY A 16 19.74 17.96 2.91
C GLY A 16 18.34 17.85 2.28
N PRO A 17 18.08 16.79 1.50
CA PRO A 17 16.78 16.57 0.87
C PRO A 17 15.64 16.73 1.89
N LEU A 18 14.61 17.49 1.50
CA LEU A 18 13.44 17.67 2.36
C LEU A 18 12.85 16.29 2.67
N PRO A 19 12.68 15.94 3.95
CA PRO A 19 12.17 14.63 4.33
C PRO A 19 10.75 14.45 3.81
N SER A 20 10.41 13.21 3.46
CA SER A 20 9.06 12.87 2.99
C SER A 20 8.01 13.24 4.04
N LYS A 21 6.77 13.55 3.60
CA LYS A 21 5.68 13.96 4.50
C LYS A 21 5.47 12.97 5.66
N LEU A 22 5.50 11.66 5.38
CA LEU A 22 5.37 10.60 6.39
C LEU A 22 6.54 10.58 7.38
N GLU A 23 7.75 10.92 6.93
CA GLU A 23 8.92 10.95 7.79
C GLU A 23 8.90 12.14 8.75
N ILE A 24 8.38 13.29 8.28
CA ILE A 24 8.10 14.45 9.13
C ILE A 24 7.10 14.08 10.23
N GLU A 25 5.98 13.44 9.87
CA GLU A 25 4.95 13.00 10.83
C GLU A 25 5.49 11.99 11.85
N LYS A 26 6.28 11.01 11.39
CA LYS A 26 6.96 10.05 12.26
C LYS A 26 7.89 10.75 13.26
N ASN A 27 8.64 11.76 12.82
CA ASN A 27 9.53 12.53 13.68
C ASN A 27 8.76 13.39 14.69
N LYS A 28 7.61 13.96 14.30
CA LYS A 28 6.70 14.66 15.22
C LYS A 28 6.19 13.73 16.31
N LEU A 29 5.78 12.49 15.97
CA LEU A 29 5.34 11.50 16.96
C LEU A 29 6.46 11.12 17.94
N LYS A 30 7.68 10.90 17.46
CA LYS A 30 8.85 10.64 18.34
C LYS A 30 9.07 11.78 19.31
N MET A 31 8.98 13.02 18.84
CA MET A 31 9.13 14.22 19.67
C MET A 31 8.01 14.34 20.71
N LEU A 32 6.75 14.09 20.31
CA LEU A 32 5.61 14.12 21.21
C LEU A 32 5.69 13.02 22.28
N THR A 33 6.10 11.82 21.90
CA THR A 33 6.32 10.69 22.82
C THR A 33 7.35 11.04 23.89
N ARG A 34 8.50 11.60 23.49
CA ARG A 34 9.55 12.06 24.43
C ARG A 34 9.03 13.12 25.40
N ARG A 35 8.18 14.04 24.93
CA ARG A 35 7.57 15.07 25.78
C ARG A 35 6.61 14.47 26.78
N THR A 36 5.75 13.55 26.35
CA THR A 36 4.80 12.85 27.24
C THR A 36 5.50 12.03 28.33
N GLN A 37 6.65 11.43 28.02
CA GLN A 37 7.44 10.65 29.00
C GLN A 37 8.07 11.50 30.12
N ARG A 38 8.40 12.77 29.85
CA ARG A 38 9.10 13.66 30.80
C ARG A 38 8.19 14.41 31.77
N VAL A 39 6.88 14.26 31.64
CA VAL A 39 5.90 15.04 32.40
C VAL A 39 5.48 14.30 33.68
N PRO A 40 5.23 14.99 34.81
CA PRO A 40 4.73 14.35 36.03
C PRO A 40 3.34 13.71 35.84
N GLN A 41 3.00 12.68 36.62
CA GLN A 41 1.84 11.82 36.35
C GLN A 41 0.49 12.55 36.26
N ASP A 42 0.29 13.57 37.08
CA ASP A 42 -0.90 14.44 37.14
C ASP A 42 -1.23 15.11 35.78
N GLN A 43 -0.21 15.41 34.97
CA GLN A 43 -0.35 16.05 33.66
C GLN A 43 -0.24 15.09 32.47
N LYS A 44 0.03 13.79 32.69
CA LYS A 44 0.23 12.81 31.60
C LYS A 44 -1.04 12.50 30.83
N SER A 45 -2.20 12.43 31.49
CA SER A 45 -3.45 11.95 30.90
C SER A 45 -3.87 12.76 29.67
N ARG A 46 -3.81 14.10 29.74
CA ARG A 46 -4.16 14.99 28.62
C ARG A 46 -3.19 14.85 27.44
N ARG A 47 -1.89 14.76 27.72
CA ARG A 47 -0.83 14.62 26.67
C ARG A 47 -0.81 13.23 26.04
N PHE A 48 -1.22 12.21 26.79
CA PHE A 48 -1.38 10.86 26.26
C PHE A 48 -2.53 10.77 25.26
N LEU A 49 -3.64 11.46 25.52
CA LEU A 49 -4.77 11.52 24.58
C LEU A 49 -4.38 12.18 23.26
N THR A 50 -3.62 13.28 23.29
CA THR A 50 -3.11 13.92 22.07
C THR A 50 -2.14 13.02 21.31
N LEU A 51 -1.25 12.32 22.02
CA LEU A 51 -0.32 11.36 21.39
C LEU A 51 -1.07 10.24 20.67
N LYS A 52 -2.12 9.67 21.30
CA LYS A 52 -2.95 8.64 20.67
C LYS A 52 -3.66 9.12 19.42
N LYS A 53 -4.21 10.35 19.43
CA LYS A 53 -4.86 10.96 18.26
C LYS A 53 -3.87 11.12 17.10
N ASP A 54 -2.70 11.70 17.35
CA ASP A 54 -1.66 11.88 16.34
C ASP A 54 -1.14 10.54 15.81
N GLN A 55 -1.01 9.54 16.68
CA GLN A 55 -0.58 8.20 16.30
C GLN A 55 -1.61 7.53 15.38
N ALA A 56 -2.91 7.66 15.69
CA ALA A 56 -3.98 7.14 14.84
C ALA A 56 -4.00 7.84 13.47
N LEU A 57 -3.82 9.16 13.43
CA LEU A 57 -3.75 9.93 12.20
C LEU A 57 -2.56 9.51 11.33
N TYR A 58 -1.38 9.35 11.93
CA TYR A 58 -0.19 8.84 11.24
C TYR A 58 -0.40 7.44 10.67
N MET A 59 -0.99 6.53 11.44
CA MET A 59 -1.32 5.17 10.95
C MET A 59 -2.28 5.21 9.77
N LYS A 60 -3.27 6.11 9.78
CA LYS A 60 -4.17 6.34 8.64
C LYS A 60 -3.39 6.81 7.41
N HIS A 61 -2.49 7.77 7.55
CA HIS A 61 -1.67 8.25 6.43
C HIS A 61 -0.71 7.18 5.90
N VAL A 62 -0.10 6.38 6.78
CA VAL A 62 0.74 5.23 6.38
C VAL A 62 -0.09 4.23 5.57
N GLN A 63 -1.30 3.91 6.02
CA GLN A 63 -2.16 2.98 5.29
C GLN A 63 -2.57 3.55 3.93
N GLN A 64 -2.92 4.84 3.86
CA GLN A 64 -3.26 5.50 2.60
C GLN A 64 -2.09 5.49 1.62
N ALA A 65 -0.87 5.82 2.08
CA ALA A 65 0.33 5.81 1.25
C ALA A 65 0.70 4.40 0.76
N LYS A 66 0.51 3.38 1.60
CA LYS A 66 0.68 1.98 1.18
C LYS A 66 -0.33 1.64 0.09
N ASN A 67 -1.61 1.96 0.29
CA ASN A 67 -2.67 1.66 -0.68
C ASN A 67 -2.42 2.36 -2.02
N SER A 68 -2.06 3.65 -2.02
CA SER A 68 -1.76 4.38 -3.26
C SER A 68 -0.50 3.85 -3.95
N GLY A 69 0.51 3.43 -3.17
CA GLY A 69 1.71 2.79 -3.71
C GLY A 69 1.39 1.46 -4.39
N TRP A 70 0.52 0.65 -3.77
CA TRP A 70 0.03 -0.60 -4.35
C TRP A 70 -0.82 -0.37 -5.60
N GLU A 71 -1.72 0.61 -5.59
CA GLU A 71 -2.54 0.97 -6.74
C GLU A 71 -1.68 1.37 -7.93
N THR A 72 -0.72 2.27 -7.73
CA THR A 72 0.24 2.70 -8.77
C THR A 72 1.06 1.51 -9.29
N PHE A 73 1.47 0.61 -8.39
CA PHE A 73 2.21 -0.59 -8.76
C PHE A 73 1.37 -1.52 -9.67
N CYS A 74 0.11 -1.77 -9.31
CA CYS A 74 -0.79 -2.62 -10.07
C CYS A 74 -1.16 -2.02 -11.44
N THR A 75 -1.36 -0.69 -11.52
CA THR A 75 -1.70 -0.01 -12.78
C THR A 75 -0.55 -0.02 -13.78
N ASN A 76 0.69 0.13 -13.30
CA ASN A 76 1.88 0.15 -14.18
C ASN A 76 2.40 -1.25 -14.54
N ALA A 77 1.95 -2.29 -13.84
CA ALA A 77 2.40 -3.65 -14.11
C ALA A 77 1.70 -4.21 -15.35
N SER A 78 2.49 -4.70 -16.32
CA SER A 78 1.95 -5.42 -17.49
C SER A 78 1.15 -6.68 -17.09
N ASN A 79 1.54 -7.32 -15.98
CA ASN A 79 0.74 -8.37 -15.34
C ASN A 79 0.56 -8.03 -13.85
N PRO A 80 -0.63 -7.53 -13.44
CA PRO A 80 -0.89 -7.15 -12.05
C PRO A 80 -0.85 -8.35 -11.07
N TYR A 81 -1.01 -9.58 -11.57
CA TYR A 81 -0.94 -10.82 -10.80
C TYR A 81 0.37 -11.60 -11.00
N GLY A 82 1.40 -10.92 -11.53
CA GLY A 82 2.69 -11.50 -11.85
C GLY A 82 3.54 -11.89 -10.63
N LYS A 83 4.85 -12.04 -10.86
CA LYS A 83 5.81 -12.52 -9.85
C LYS A 83 5.78 -11.73 -8.54
N GLN A 84 5.57 -10.41 -8.62
CA GLN A 84 5.55 -9.51 -7.46
C GLN A 84 4.30 -9.70 -6.60
N TYR A 85 3.13 -9.81 -7.22
CA TYR A 85 1.89 -10.16 -6.54
C TYR A 85 2.01 -11.53 -5.87
N LYS A 86 2.47 -12.55 -6.62
CA LYS A 86 2.72 -13.88 -6.04
C LYS A 86 3.74 -13.84 -4.91
N ALA A 87 4.73 -12.94 -4.93
CA ALA A 87 5.71 -12.78 -3.86
C ALA A 87 5.13 -12.12 -2.60
N ALA A 88 4.20 -11.17 -2.75
CA ALA A 88 3.55 -10.50 -1.63
C ALA A 88 2.48 -11.35 -0.96
N PHE A 89 1.75 -12.15 -1.73
CA PHE A 89 0.60 -12.95 -1.26
C PHE A 89 0.91 -14.44 -1.13
N ARG A 90 2.21 -14.82 -1.12
CA ARG A 90 2.75 -16.18 -1.37
C ARG A 90 1.89 -17.38 -0.98
N LYS A 91 1.12 -17.34 0.12
CA LYS A 91 0.05 -18.31 0.45
C LYS A 91 -1.12 -17.76 1.28
N THR A 92 -1.18 -16.46 1.57
CA THR A 92 -2.00 -15.93 2.68
C THR A 92 -3.40 -15.50 2.27
N ILE A 93 -3.62 -15.12 1.01
CA ILE A 93 -4.93 -14.66 0.53
C ILE A 93 -5.17 -15.26 -0.85
N PRO A 94 -6.11 -16.21 -1.00
CA PRO A 94 -6.50 -16.71 -2.32
C PRO A 94 -7.09 -15.56 -3.16
N PRO A 95 -6.84 -15.49 -4.48
CA PRO A 95 -7.36 -14.43 -5.34
C PRO A 95 -8.87 -14.18 -5.23
N ALA A 96 -9.66 -15.24 -4.97
CA ALA A 96 -11.10 -15.14 -4.74
C ALA A 96 -11.46 -14.16 -3.60
N HIS A 97 -10.69 -14.16 -2.50
CA HIS A 97 -10.93 -13.29 -1.35
C HIS A 97 -10.54 -11.82 -1.59
N LEU A 98 -9.82 -11.49 -2.67
CA LEU A 98 -9.49 -10.10 -2.99
C LEU A 98 -10.68 -9.34 -3.60
N ILE A 99 -11.57 -10.05 -4.29
CA ILE A 99 -12.75 -9.43 -4.92
C ILE A 99 -13.81 -9.13 -3.86
N ASP A 100 -13.88 -9.95 -2.82
CA ASP A 100 -14.65 -9.64 -1.60
C ASP A 100 -14.14 -8.37 -0.92
N LEU A 101 -12.82 -8.15 -0.91
CA LEU A 101 -12.21 -6.94 -0.35
C LEU A 101 -12.46 -5.68 -1.19
N LYS A 102 -12.51 -5.82 -2.52
CA LYS A 102 -12.81 -4.74 -3.48
C LYS A 102 -14.24 -4.21 -3.29
N ASN A 103 -15.20 -5.11 -3.09
CA ASN A 103 -16.59 -4.72 -2.90
C ASN A 103 -16.76 -4.34 -1.41
N ASN A 104 -16.65 -3.05 -1.07
CA ASN A 104 -16.67 -2.52 0.31
C ASN A 104 -17.86 -2.95 1.20
N ASN A 105 -18.85 -3.66 0.67
CA ASN A 105 -19.81 -4.48 1.40
C ASN A 105 -20.42 -5.46 0.40
N PRO A 106 -20.04 -6.74 0.39
CA PRO A 106 -20.76 -7.71 -0.41
C PRO A 106 -22.13 -7.96 0.26
N THR A 107 -23.15 -7.27 -0.24
CA THR A 107 -24.52 -7.40 0.26
C THR A 107 -25.11 -8.74 -0.21
N GLY A 108 -25.11 -9.74 0.66
CA GLY A 108 -25.67 -11.07 0.38
C GLY A 108 -25.02 -12.17 1.21
N GLY A 109 -25.61 -13.37 1.19
CA GLY A 109 -24.97 -14.57 1.76
C GLY A 109 -23.75 -15.01 0.95
N GLN A 110 -22.83 -15.75 1.57
CA GLN A 110 -21.54 -16.17 0.98
C GLN A 110 -21.64 -16.74 -0.44
N LEU A 111 -22.70 -17.50 -0.74
CA LEU A 111 -22.95 -18.03 -2.09
C LEU A 111 -23.13 -16.93 -3.14
N LYS A 112 -24.00 -15.94 -2.88
CA LYS A 112 -24.19 -14.80 -3.79
C LYS A 112 -22.90 -14.01 -4.00
N ILE A 113 -22.06 -13.96 -2.99
CA ILE A 113 -20.76 -13.30 -3.05
C ILE A 113 -19.85 -14.09 -3.99
N ALA A 114 -19.74 -15.41 -3.79
CA ALA A 114 -18.97 -16.30 -4.66
C ALA A 114 -19.44 -16.26 -6.12
N ASP A 115 -20.76 -16.24 -6.35
CA ASP A 115 -21.34 -16.15 -7.70
C ASP A 115 -20.99 -14.81 -8.37
N ASN A 116 -21.05 -13.68 -7.64
CA ASN A 116 -20.66 -12.36 -8.15
C ASN A 116 -19.16 -12.29 -8.50
N ILE A 117 -18.32 -12.97 -7.71
CA ILE A 117 -16.88 -13.10 -8.01
C ILE A 117 -16.70 -13.91 -9.29
N LEU A 118 -17.39 -15.04 -9.42
CA LEU A 118 -17.27 -15.94 -10.54
C LEU A 118 -17.69 -15.25 -11.84
N GLU A 119 -18.83 -14.56 -11.86
CA GLU A 119 -19.30 -13.77 -13.02
C GLU A 119 -18.31 -12.66 -13.41
N LYS A 120 -17.72 -11.95 -12.44
CA LYS A 120 -16.75 -10.87 -12.73
C LYS A 120 -15.41 -11.39 -13.24
N MET A 121 -14.98 -12.56 -12.77
CA MET A 121 -13.71 -13.17 -13.15
C MET A 121 -13.80 -13.94 -14.47
N PHE A 122 -14.97 -14.53 -14.73
CA PHE A 122 -15.25 -15.35 -15.90
C PHE A 122 -16.58 -14.91 -16.50
N PRO A 123 -16.61 -13.78 -17.23
CA PRO A 123 -17.80 -13.37 -17.95
C PRO A 123 -18.20 -14.47 -18.93
N ASN A 124 -19.51 -14.67 -19.08
CA ASN A 124 -20.04 -15.70 -19.95
C ASN A 124 -19.50 -15.46 -21.38
N PRO A 125 -18.90 -16.45 -22.05
CA PRO A 125 -18.29 -16.25 -23.36
C PRO A 125 -19.24 -15.70 -24.45
N LEU A 126 -20.55 -15.82 -24.24
CA LEU A 126 -21.58 -15.24 -25.11
C LEU A 126 -21.68 -13.70 -25.00
N ASP A 127 -21.17 -13.11 -23.91
CA ASP A 127 -21.12 -11.66 -23.67
C ASP A 127 -19.95 -11.00 -24.42
N TYR A 128 -19.04 -11.80 -24.97
CA TYR A 128 -17.92 -11.37 -25.81
C TYR A 128 -18.23 -11.41 -27.31
N ALA A 129 -19.52 -11.46 -27.70
CA ALA A 129 -19.93 -11.55 -29.11
C ALA A 129 -19.34 -10.44 -30.01
N ASP A 130 -18.89 -9.32 -29.44
CA ASP A 130 -18.30 -8.19 -30.17
C ASP A 130 -16.75 -8.09 -30.06
N LEU A 131 -16.07 -8.99 -29.35
CA LEU A 131 -14.61 -9.01 -29.38
C LEU A 131 -14.12 -9.73 -30.65
N PRO A 132 -13.22 -9.12 -31.45
CA PRO A 132 -12.59 -9.83 -32.55
C PRO A 132 -11.90 -11.06 -31.98
N THR A 133 -12.43 -12.23 -32.32
CA THR A 133 -11.85 -13.51 -31.97
C THR A 133 -10.40 -13.49 -32.40
N ILE A 134 -9.47 -13.39 -31.46
CA ILE A 134 -8.07 -13.66 -31.72
C ILE A 134 -8.01 -15.16 -32.01
N ARG A 135 -8.25 -15.54 -33.27
CA ARG A 135 -7.95 -16.88 -33.77
C ARG A 135 -6.46 -17.06 -33.59
N THR A 136 -6.10 -17.80 -32.56
CA THR A 136 -4.73 -18.26 -32.39
C THR A 136 -4.52 -19.30 -33.48
N ASN A 137 -3.84 -18.93 -34.57
CA ASN A 137 -3.44 -19.84 -35.65
C ASN A 137 -2.28 -20.75 -35.19
N ALA A 138 -2.34 -21.27 -33.97
CA ALA A 138 -1.42 -22.30 -33.53
C ALA A 138 -1.90 -23.63 -34.16
N PRO A 139 -1.03 -24.39 -34.83
CA PRO A 139 -1.36 -25.74 -35.27
C PRO A 139 -1.76 -26.58 -34.05
N ASP A 140 -2.81 -27.39 -34.19
CA ASP A 140 -3.23 -28.33 -33.14
C ASP A 140 -2.05 -29.25 -32.80
N ASP A 141 -1.65 -29.27 -31.52
CA ASP A 141 -0.64 -30.19 -31.03
C ASP A 141 -1.13 -31.64 -31.17
N ALA A 142 -0.22 -32.52 -31.60
CA ALA A 142 -0.52 -33.92 -31.81
C ALA A 142 -0.99 -34.59 -30.49
N PRO A 143 -2.00 -35.47 -30.54
CA PRO A 143 -2.49 -36.15 -29.35
C PRO A 143 -1.38 -36.99 -28.71
N PHE A 144 -1.32 -36.98 -27.38
CA PHE A 144 -0.39 -37.81 -26.62
C PHE A 144 -0.61 -39.30 -26.96
N THR A 145 0.32 -39.88 -27.69
CA THR A 145 0.43 -41.34 -27.82
C THR A 145 0.88 -41.92 -26.49
N LYS A 146 0.15 -42.93 -26.02
CA LYS A 146 0.56 -43.76 -24.88
C LYS A 146 1.55 -44.80 -25.40
N ASP A 147 2.76 -44.78 -24.86
CA ASP A 147 3.69 -45.91 -24.93
C ASP A 147 3.32 -46.98 -23.88
#